data_AF-A0A973MF16-F1
#
_entry.id   AF-A0A973MF16-F1
#
_cell.length_a   1.000
_cell.length_b   1.000
_cell.length_c   1.000
_cell.angle_alpha   90.00
_cell.angle_beta   90.00
_cell.angle_gamma   90.00
#
_symmetry.space_group_name_H-M   'P 1'
#
loop_
_entity.id
_entity.type
_entity.pdbx_description
1 polymer ?
#
loop_
_entity_poly.entity_id
_entity_poly.type
_entity_poly.pdbx_seq_one_letter_code
_entity_poly.pdbx_strand_id
1 'polypeptide(L)'
;GPYQVRAAIAAVHDEAPSAEATDWQEILGLYEVLVRLVPGPVERLNRAVAVAMVHGPEAGLAELDLLEPGLGHRLDAVRGHLLERAGAYEEARRAYESAAAVTLSLPEQRYLRGRAARLKT
;
A
#
# COMPACT_ATOMS: atom_id res chain seq x y z
N GLY A 1 3.18 -22.41 6.38
CA GLY A 1 3.90 -21.41 7.18
C GLY A 1 3.91 -20.07 6.44
N PRO A 2 4.51 -19.01 7.01
CA PRO A 2 4.44 -17.66 6.45
C PRO A 2 4.97 -17.53 5.01
N TYR A 3 6.02 -18.28 4.66
CA TYR A 3 6.58 -18.26 3.32
C TYR A 3 5.64 -18.85 2.26
N GLN A 4 4.88 -19.90 2.59
CA GLN A 4 3.89 -20.45 1.67
C GLN A 4 2.75 -19.45 1.41
N VAL A 5 2.32 -18.70 2.43
CA VAL A 5 1.27 -17.67 2.26
C VAL A 5 1.78 -16.50 1.40
N ARG A 6 3.02 -16.06 1.61
CA ARG A 6 3.65 -15.04 0.74
C ARG A 6 3.79 -15.53 -0.70
N ALA A 7 4.10 -16.81 -0.91
CA ALA A 7 4.16 -17.40 -2.24
C ALA A 7 2.77 -17.43 -2.92
N ALA A 8 1.72 -17.76 -2.17
CA ALA A 8 0.34 -17.70 -2.69
C ALA A 8 -0.06 -16.26 -3.09
N ILE A 9 0.26 -15.27 -2.24
CA ILE A 9 0.04 -13.85 -2.57
C ILE A 9 0.74 -13.46 -3.89
N ALA A 10 1.99 -13.90 -4.06
CA ALA A 10 2.74 -13.65 -5.28
C ALA A 10 2.14 -14.34 -6.51
N ALA A 11 1.65 -15.59 -6.36
CA ALA A 11 1.02 -16.34 -7.44
C ALA A 11 -0.27 -15.65 -7.93
N VAL A 12 -1.13 -15.20 -7.02
CA VAL A 12 -2.37 -14.48 -7.38
C VAL A 12 -2.07 -13.19 -8.16
N HIS A 13 -0.97 -12.49 -7.84
CA HIS A 13 -0.53 -11.34 -8.63
C HIS A 13 0.01 -11.74 -10.03
N ASP A 14 0.73 -12.86 -10.13
CA ASP A 14 1.34 -13.34 -11.38
C ASP A 14 0.31 -13.89 -12.38
N GLU A 15 -0.80 -14.45 -11.89
CA GLU A 15 -1.92 -14.94 -12.70
C GLU A 15 -2.77 -13.80 -13.29
N ALA A 16 -2.68 -12.60 -12.73
CA ALA A 16 -3.49 -11.47 -13.14
C ALA A 16 -2.91 -10.74 -14.36
N PRO A 17 -3.72 -10.46 -15.42
CA PRO A 17 -3.24 -9.73 -16.59
C PRO A 17 -2.94 -8.25 -16.31
N SER A 18 -3.44 -7.71 -15.20
CA SER A 18 -3.12 -6.38 -14.68
C SER A 18 -3.35 -6.30 -13.17
N ALA A 19 -2.91 -5.21 -12.55
CA ALA A 19 -3.14 -4.97 -11.13
C ALA A 19 -4.64 -4.81 -10.80
N GLU A 20 -5.41 -4.22 -11.70
CA GLU A 20 -6.86 -4.05 -11.56
C GLU A 20 -7.62 -5.37 -11.69
N ALA A 21 -7.06 -6.32 -12.46
CA ALA A 21 -7.63 -7.65 -12.67
C ALA A 21 -7.18 -8.69 -11.63
N THR A 22 -6.31 -8.31 -10.67
CA THR A 22 -5.92 -9.19 -9.56
C THR A 22 -7.15 -9.56 -8.71
N ASP A 23 -7.24 -10.82 -8.28
CA ASP A 23 -8.26 -11.23 -7.31
C ASP A 23 -7.91 -10.66 -5.92
N TRP A 24 -8.36 -9.44 -5.69
CA TRP A 24 -8.12 -8.73 -4.44
C TRP A 24 -8.86 -9.34 -3.25
N GLN A 25 -9.95 -10.08 -3.47
CA GLN A 25 -10.65 -10.78 -2.40
C GLN A 25 -9.80 -11.94 -1.87
N GLU A 26 -9.18 -12.70 -2.77
CA GLU A 26 -8.23 -13.74 -2.39
C GLU A 26 -6.98 -13.15 -1.72
N ILE A 27 -6.39 -12.08 -2.30
CA ILE A 27 -5.24 -11.39 -1.70
C ILE A 27 -5.56 -10.93 -0.26
N LEU A 28 -6.75 -10.36 -0.02
CA LEU A 28 -7.16 -9.94 1.32
C LEU A 28 -7.24 -11.12 2.27
N GLY A 29 -7.89 -12.22 1.88
CA GLY A 29 -7.95 -13.45 2.69
C GLY A 29 -6.57 -14.02 3.03
N LEU A 30 -5.65 -14.01 2.06
CA LEU A 30 -4.26 -14.45 2.28
C LEU A 30 -3.51 -13.51 3.26
N TYR A 31 -3.71 -12.20 3.17
CA TYR A 31 -3.12 -11.26 4.13
C TYR A 31 -3.72 -11.40 5.54
N GLU A 32 -5.01 -11.73 5.67
CA GLU A 32 -5.62 -12.02 6.98
C GLU A 32 -4.97 -13.26 7.63
N VAL A 33 -4.70 -14.30 6.85
CA VAL A 33 -3.95 -15.46 7.32
C VAL A 33 -2.51 -15.06 7.67
N LEU A 34 -1.84 -14.29 6.81
CA LEU A 34 -0.44 -13.91 7.02
C LEU A 34 -0.26 -13.05 8.27
N VAL A 35 -1.14 -12.09 8.53
CA VAL A 35 -1.09 -11.22 9.73
C VAL A 35 -1.29 -12.03 11.01
N ARG A 36 -2.11 -13.09 11.00
CA ARG A 36 -2.25 -14.00 12.16
C ARG A 36 -0.97 -14.81 12.42
N LEU A 37 -0.27 -15.21 11.37
CA LEU A 37 0.99 -15.97 11.48
C LEU A 37 2.18 -15.08 11.83
N VAL A 38 2.22 -13.87 11.28
CA VAL A 38 3.29 -12.88 11.44
C VAL A 38 2.64 -11.51 11.63
N PRO A 39 2.37 -11.09 12.88
CA PRO A 39 1.75 -9.80 13.18
C PRO A 39 2.77 -8.66 13.12
N GLY A 40 3.48 -8.56 12.00
CA GLY A 40 4.46 -7.51 11.74
C GLY A 40 3.81 -6.24 11.17
N PRO A 41 4.47 -5.07 11.33
CA PRO A 41 3.94 -3.80 10.82
C PRO A 41 3.86 -3.78 9.30
N VAL A 42 4.78 -4.46 8.60
CA VAL A 42 4.79 -4.54 7.13
C VAL A 42 3.62 -5.38 6.62
N GLU A 43 3.35 -6.51 7.25
CA GLU A 43 2.20 -7.36 6.91
C GLU A 43 0.87 -6.62 7.11
N ARG A 44 0.75 -5.84 8.19
CA ARG A 44 -0.44 -4.99 8.43
C ARG A 44 -0.57 -3.87 7.39
N LEU A 45 0.54 -3.21 7.03
CA LEU A 45 0.54 -2.19 5.98
C LEU A 45 0.06 -2.77 4.64
N ASN A 46 0.58 -3.94 4.26
CA ASN A 46 0.17 -4.59 3.02
C ASN A 46 -1.29 -5.05 3.06
N ARG A 47 -1.77 -5.54 4.21
CA ARG A 47 -3.20 -5.86 4.40
C ARG A 47 -4.08 -4.62 4.19
N ALA A 48 -3.67 -3.45 4.70
CA ALA A 48 -4.43 -2.21 4.50
C ALA A 48 -4.56 -1.83 3.01
N VAL A 49 -3.55 -2.12 2.19
CA VAL A 49 -3.65 -1.99 0.73
C VAL A 49 -4.72 -2.94 0.19
N ALA A 50 -4.68 -4.23 0.57
CA ALA A 50 -5.67 -5.20 0.11
C ALA A 50 -7.11 -4.80 0.52
N VAL A 51 -7.30 -4.31 1.75
CA VAL A 51 -8.58 -3.74 2.20
C VAL A 51 -9.03 -2.60 1.29
N ALA A 52 -8.13 -1.68 0.94
CA ALA A 52 -8.45 -0.59 0.03
C ALA A 52 -8.85 -1.06 -1.38
N MET A 53 -8.23 -2.12 -1.88
CA MET A 53 -8.56 -2.67 -3.20
C MET A 53 -9.93 -3.34 -3.23
N VAL A 54 -10.35 -3.98 -2.13
CA VAL A 54 -11.65 -4.68 -2.04
C VAL A 54 -12.79 -3.75 -1.61
N HIS A 55 -12.55 -2.89 -0.62
CA HIS A 55 -13.58 -2.12 0.07
C HIS A 55 -13.52 -0.62 -0.23
N GLY A 56 -12.58 -0.18 -1.07
CA GLY A 56 -12.40 1.21 -1.45
C GLY A 56 -11.31 1.93 -0.66
N PRO A 57 -10.73 3.01 -1.22
CA PRO A 57 -9.55 3.66 -0.66
C PRO A 57 -9.75 4.19 0.76
N GLU A 58 -10.94 4.64 1.12
CA GLU A 58 -11.30 5.12 2.45
C GLU A 58 -11.16 4.02 3.51
N ALA A 59 -11.54 2.78 3.19
CA ALA A 59 -11.41 1.65 4.11
C ALA A 59 -9.94 1.33 4.40
N GLY A 60 -9.08 1.37 3.38
CA GLY A 60 -7.64 1.19 3.58
C GLY A 60 -7.01 2.36 4.35
N LEU A 61 -7.43 3.60 4.10
CA LEU A 61 -6.96 4.77 4.86
C LEU A 61 -7.30 4.66 6.34
N ALA A 62 -8.51 4.20 6.68
CA ALA A 62 -8.91 3.94 8.06
C ALA A 62 -8.02 2.88 8.73
N GLU A 63 -7.62 1.83 8.01
CA GLU A 63 -6.66 0.83 8.52
C GLU A 63 -5.26 1.42 8.71
N LEU A 64 -4.81 2.33 7.84
CA LEU A 64 -3.51 3.00 8.00
C LEU A 64 -3.45 3.89 9.24
N ASP A 65 -4.57 4.50 9.63
CA ASP A 65 -4.64 5.36 10.82
C ASP A 65 -4.49 4.58 12.14
N LEU A 66 -4.65 3.26 12.10
CA LEU A 66 -4.44 2.36 13.24
C LEU A 66 -2.99 1.83 13.33
N LEU A 67 -2.13 2.15 12.35
CA LEU A 67 -0.75 1.66 12.33
C LEU A 67 0.17 2.60 13.12
N GLU A 68 0.92 2.01 14.06
CA GLU A 68 1.92 2.74 14.83
C GLU A 68 3.02 3.36 13.95
N PRO A 69 3.58 4.52 14.35
CA PRO A 69 4.76 5.10 13.72
C PRO A 69 5.93 4.10 13.74
N GLY A 70 6.60 3.92 12.60
CA GLY A 70 7.73 2.98 12.49
C GLY A 70 7.92 2.34 11.12
N LEU A 71 6.95 2.51 10.23
CA LEU A 71 7.03 2.06 8.83
C LEU A 71 7.83 3.00 7.91
N GLY A 72 8.25 4.16 8.43
CA GLY A 72 9.00 5.17 7.70
C GLY A 72 8.27 5.64 6.43
N HIS A 73 9.03 5.89 5.36
CA HIS A 73 8.51 6.35 4.07
C HIS A 73 7.43 5.45 3.45
N ARG A 74 7.36 4.16 3.81
CA ARG A 74 6.40 3.22 3.22
C ARG A 74 4.97 3.56 3.60
N LEU A 75 4.74 3.98 4.85
CA LEU A 75 3.41 4.39 5.30
C LEU A 75 2.91 5.59 4.50
N ASP A 76 3.75 6.61 4.34
CA ASP A 76 3.42 7.81 3.58
C ASP A 76 3.26 7.52 2.08
N ALA A 77 4.06 6.60 1.51
CA ALA A 77 3.91 6.20 0.12
C ALA A 77 2.56 5.51 -0.15
N VAL A 78 2.15 4.59 0.74
CA VAL A 78 0.85 3.92 0.63
C VAL A 78 -0.29 4.91 0.89
N ARG A 79 -0.16 5.77 1.91
CA ARG A 79 -1.14 6.82 2.21
C ARG A 79 -1.35 7.74 1.00
N GLY A 80 -0.27 8.18 0.36
CA GLY A 80 -0.33 8.98 -0.87
C GLY A 80 -1.06 8.26 -2.01
N HIS A 81 -0.78 6.97 -2.20
CA HIS A 81 -1.48 6.16 -3.20
C HIS A 81 -2.99 6.02 -2.96
N LEU A 82 -3.40 5.77 -1.71
CA LEU A 82 -4.82 5.64 -1.39
C LEU A 82 -5.55 6.98 -1.47
N LEU A 83 -4.92 8.07 -1.02
CA LEU A 83 -5.47 9.43 -1.15
C LEU A 83 -5.65 9.83 -2.62
N GLU A 84 -4.68 9.50 -3.49
CA GLU A 84 -4.81 9.77 -4.92
C GLU A 84 -6.01 9.03 -5.53
N ARG A 85 -6.22 7.77 -5.13
CA ARG A 85 -7.37 6.98 -5.56
C ARG A 85 -8.71 7.46 -5.00
N ALA A 86 -8.71 8.05 -3.81
CA ALA A 86 -9.86 8.72 -3.22
C ALA A 86 -10.14 10.11 -3.82
N GLY A 87 -9.28 10.60 -4.72
CA GLY A 87 -9.39 11.95 -5.30
C GLY A 87 -8.90 13.09 -4.40
N ALA A 88 -8.29 12.78 -3.25
CA ALA A 88 -7.71 13.75 -2.33
C ALA A 88 -6.29 14.16 -2.78
N TYR A 89 -6.20 14.85 -3.91
CA TYR A 89 -4.92 15.05 -4.63
C TYR A 89 -3.89 15.88 -3.88
N GLU A 90 -4.29 16.91 -3.13
CA GLU A 90 -3.35 17.73 -2.35
C GLU A 90 -2.78 16.96 -1.14
N GLU A 91 -3.61 16.21 -0.44
CA GLU A 91 -3.20 15.29 0.61
C GLU A 91 -2.26 14.22 0.05
N ALA A 92 -2.61 13.64 -1.10
CA ALA A 92 -1.79 12.63 -1.77
C ALA A 92 -0.41 13.17 -2.14
N ARG A 93 -0.36 14.39 -2.70
CA ARG A 93 0.88 15.08 -3.04
C ARG A 93 1.78 15.25 -1.81
N ARG A 94 1.24 15.75 -0.70
CA ARG A 94 1.98 15.94 0.56
C ARG A 94 2.53 14.62 1.10
N ALA A 95 1.75 13.55 1.06
CA ALA A 95 2.18 12.23 1.50
C ALA A 95 3.33 11.69 0.63
N TYR A 96 3.24 11.82 -0.69
CA TYR A 96 4.34 11.44 -1.58
C TYR A 96 5.63 12.26 -1.36
N GLU A 97 5.50 13.56 -1.09
CA GLU A 97 6.64 14.42 -0.76
C GLU A 97 7.31 14.01 0.57
N SER A 98 6.51 13.70 1.59
CA SER A 98 7.01 13.18 2.87
C SER A 98 7.77 11.86 2.68
N ALA A 99 7.17 10.90 1.96
CA ALA A 99 7.81 9.63 1.65
C ALA A 99 9.14 9.81 0.90
N ALA A 100 9.18 10.71 -0.08
CA ALA A 100 10.38 11.01 -0.86
C ALA A 100 11.48 11.69 -0.04
N ALA A 101 11.14 12.41 1.03
CA ALA A 101 12.11 13.06 1.90
C ALA A 101 12.85 12.06 2.81
N VAL A 102 12.22 10.92 3.13
CA VAL A 102 12.70 9.97 4.15
C VAL A 102 13.27 8.67 3.54
N THR A 103 12.90 8.29 2.31
CA THR A 103 13.52 7.10 1.68
C THR A 103 15.00 7.34 1.34
N LEU A 104 15.83 6.32 1.57
CA LEU A 104 17.25 6.32 1.21
C LEU A 104 17.49 5.88 -0.26
N SER A 105 16.46 5.39 -0.94
CA SER A 105 16.56 4.88 -2.31
C SER A 105 16.38 6.02 -3.33
N LEU A 106 17.44 6.40 -4.03
CA LEU A 106 17.38 7.44 -5.08
C LEU A 106 16.34 7.14 -6.19
N PRO A 107 16.20 5.90 -6.71
CA PRO A 107 15.13 5.58 -7.66
C PRO A 107 13.74 5.81 -7.07
N GLU A 108 13.52 5.41 -5.81
CA GLU A 108 12.22 5.57 -5.14
C GLU A 108 11.92 7.05 -4.88
N GLN A 109 12.90 7.84 -4.46
CA GLN A 109 12.76 9.30 -4.32
C GLN A 109 12.28 9.93 -5.64
N ARG A 110 12.88 9.55 -6.78
CA ARG A 110 12.48 10.06 -8.10
C ARG A 110 11.06 9.63 -8.44
N TYR A 111 10.71 8.37 -8.20
CA TYR A 111 9.37 7.84 -8.42
C TYR A 111 8.32 8.62 -7.61
N LEU A 112 8.53 8.78 -6.31
CA LEU A 112 7.60 9.45 -5.40
C LEU A 112 7.45 10.95 -5.73
N ARG A 113 8.56 11.64 -6.01
CA ARG A 113 8.50 13.04 -6.50
C ARG A 113 7.78 13.14 -7.84
N GLY A 114 7.95 12.17 -8.72
CA GLY A 114 7.23 12.08 -9.99
C GLY A 114 5.73 11.79 -9.82
N ARG A 115 5.32 11.07 -8.78
CA ARG A 115 3.90 10.97 -8.39
C ARG A 115 3.37 12.32 -7.91
N ALA A 116 4.03 12.94 -6.92
CA ALA A 116 3.63 14.24 -6.38
C ALA A 116 3.50 15.32 -7.47
N ALA A 117 4.46 15.40 -8.39
CA ALA A 117 4.46 16.41 -9.45
C ALA A 117 3.32 16.26 -10.47
N ARG A 118 2.78 15.04 -10.65
CA ARG A 118 1.66 14.77 -11.56
C ARG A 118 0.29 15.20 -11.02
N LEU A 119 0.18 15.37 -9.69
CA LEU A 119 -1.06 15.76 -9.02
C LEU A 119 -1.25 17.28 -8.96
N LYS A 120 -0.49 18.05 -9.74
CA LYS A 120 -0.62 19.51 -9.80
C LYS A 120 -1.88 19.88 -10.59
N THR A 121 -2.74 20.66 -9.92
CA THR A 121 -3.87 21.40 -10.50
C THR A 121 -3.38 22.43 -11.51
#